data_AF-A0A7V8ZSW7-F1
#
_entry.id   AF-A0A7V8ZSW7-F1
#
_cell.length_a   1.000
_cell.length_b   1.000
_cell.length_c   1.000
_cell.angle_alpha   90.00
_cell.angle_beta   90.00
_cell.angle_gamma   90.00
#
_symmetry.space_group_name_H-M   'P 1'
#
loop_
_entity.id
_entity.type
_entity.pdbx_description
1 polymer ?
#
loop_
_entity_poly.entity_id
_entity_poly.type
_entity_poly.pdbx_seq_one_letter_code
_entity_poly.pdbx_strand_id
1 'polypeptide(L)'
;MRFRAPLFAAAMAVAAVLPVAAATPPVALHCAPATTTTSSNTAAAAVPNSGTLVRTVTVSGAAPFLWDLDVLLGVTHTFPADLDVTLTSPAGTVVTLTTDNGGAFDNVFNGTRFDDQAGTPVTDVVFANNVVVTAAAPEQPLARFYGENPNGVWTLQITDDLANADAGAFSTVSLVIAAVPELPVDVLRRVVVAPGTSITDNSSIASTQTVRGGGRTIVGLRVRTFITHTYAADLDVTLTSPSGTVVTMTTDNGGSSDNVFNGTVWDDRTGAPATDFVYANLVVATPLAPEEAFAAFIGEPPNGVWTLTVADDAAGDVGTLASWELDVLTGSCARVPSAPPGFAAPITTTFANTTPAPIPVVGTSGTTTSTLVVSGAGPSLWDLDVLTSIRHTFNADLDVTLTSPAGTVVTLTTDNGGGADNVFNGTRWDDQADLPVSDATFVNLQARPALVPEGALGAFVGENPNGTWTLTIVDDAAGDVGTLDAWSVRVSTLTGVPGTSTVTLPDATPAGIPDGSQTGLVRTRTVAGVGTFLTGVRLITNILHPQPSQLEMFLTSPTGTTVTITTGNGAAFANVFNGTTWEDRAGSAPVTDATYAA
;
A
#
# COMPACT_ATOMS: atom_id res chain seq x y z
N MET A 1 38.70 -63.75 -42.16
CA MET A 1 39.45 -62.94 -41.18
C MET A 1 38.45 -62.28 -40.25
N ARG A 2 38.50 -62.60 -38.96
CA ARG A 2 37.64 -62.03 -37.92
C ARG A 2 38.20 -60.67 -37.51
N PHE A 3 37.42 -59.60 -37.62
CA PHE A 3 37.70 -58.35 -36.93
C PHE A 3 36.65 -58.12 -35.84
N ARG A 4 37.16 -57.92 -34.62
CA ARG A 4 36.41 -57.70 -33.38
C ARG A 4 35.80 -56.29 -33.41
N ALA A 5 34.52 -56.18 -33.05
CA ALA A 5 33.92 -54.92 -32.60
C ALA A 5 34.29 -54.67 -31.13
N PRO A 6 34.65 -53.44 -30.72
CA PRO A 6 34.67 -53.08 -29.31
C PRO A 6 33.28 -52.59 -28.89
N LEU A 7 32.83 -53.04 -27.71
CA LEU A 7 31.70 -52.45 -26.98
C LEU A 7 32.00 -50.98 -26.68
N PHE A 8 31.13 -50.07 -27.11
CA PHE A 8 31.00 -48.75 -26.51
C PHE A 8 29.93 -48.82 -25.42
N ALA A 9 30.36 -48.70 -24.17
CA ALA A 9 29.47 -48.47 -23.04
C ALA A 9 28.93 -47.04 -23.14
N ALA A 10 27.61 -46.89 -23.25
CA ALA A 10 26.94 -45.60 -23.13
C ALA A 10 27.01 -45.17 -21.66
N ALA A 11 27.87 -44.20 -21.36
CA ALA A 11 27.82 -43.48 -20.10
C ALA A 11 26.60 -42.55 -20.13
N MET A 12 25.61 -42.86 -19.30
CA MET A 12 24.46 -42.00 -19.03
C MET A 12 24.98 -40.77 -18.27
N ALA A 13 25.16 -39.65 -18.97
CA ALA A 13 25.46 -38.37 -18.37
C ALA A 13 24.22 -37.88 -17.62
N VAL A 14 24.25 -37.98 -16.29
CA VAL A 14 23.33 -37.25 -15.42
C VAL A 14 23.67 -35.77 -15.60
N ALA A 15 22.82 -35.04 -16.31
CA ALA A 15 22.87 -33.59 -16.35
C ALA A 15 22.65 -33.09 -14.92
N ALA A 16 23.70 -32.58 -14.29
CA ALA A 16 23.59 -31.84 -13.05
C ALA A 16 22.70 -30.63 -13.32
N VAL A 17 21.55 -30.58 -12.65
CA VAL A 17 20.71 -29.38 -12.55
C VAL A 17 21.60 -28.30 -11.96
N LEU A 18 22.05 -27.36 -12.79
CA LEU A 18 22.64 -26.12 -12.31
C LEU A 18 21.56 -25.43 -11.48
N PRO A 19 21.89 -24.93 -10.27
CA PRO A 19 20.93 -24.14 -9.52
C PRO A 19 20.55 -22.93 -10.37
N VAL A 20 19.25 -22.82 -10.68
CA VAL A 20 18.66 -21.58 -11.19
C VAL A 20 19.10 -20.48 -10.24
N ALA A 21 19.74 -19.44 -10.78
CA ALA A 21 20.06 -18.26 -10.01
C ALA A 21 18.77 -17.78 -9.36
N ALA A 22 18.74 -17.72 -8.02
CA ALA A 22 17.66 -17.08 -7.31
C ALA A 22 17.52 -15.67 -7.87
N ALA A 23 16.39 -15.39 -8.51
CA ALA A 23 16.04 -14.05 -8.92
C ALA A 23 16.22 -13.13 -7.71
N THR A 24 16.87 -11.99 -7.92
CA THR A 24 16.80 -10.91 -6.94
C THR A 24 15.31 -10.65 -6.69
N PRO A 25 14.82 -10.75 -5.44
CA PRO A 25 13.43 -10.47 -5.16
C PRO A 25 13.11 -9.07 -5.67
N PRO A 26 11.94 -8.85 -6.30
CA PRO A 26 11.45 -7.50 -6.52
C PRO A 26 11.50 -6.74 -5.18
N VAL A 27 11.80 -5.45 -5.30
CA VAL A 27 12.07 -4.48 -4.23
C VAL A 27 11.53 -4.89 -2.86
N ALA A 28 12.41 -4.92 -1.85
CA ALA A 28 12.11 -5.35 -0.48
C ALA A 28 10.70 -4.95 -0.02
N LEU A 29 9.82 -5.94 0.20
CA LEU A 29 8.43 -5.76 0.63
C LEU A 29 8.34 -4.78 1.81
N HIS A 30 7.76 -3.60 1.54
CA HIS A 30 7.76 -2.43 2.43
C HIS A 30 6.72 -2.51 3.57
N CYS A 31 5.94 -3.58 3.61
CA CYS A 31 5.09 -3.99 4.74
C CYS A 31 5.69 -5.21 5.45
N ALA A 32 6.96 -5.12 5.85
CA ALA A 32 7.64 -6.21 6.51
C ALA A 32 7.04 -6.52 7.91
N PRO A 33 6.93 -7.82 8.28
CA PRO A 33 7.34 -8.97 7.48
C PRO A 33 6.16 -9.61 6.74
N ALA A 34 5.97 -9.24 5.47
CA ALA A 34 5.35 -10.16 4.51
C ALA A 34 6.21 -11.44 4.48
N THR A 35 5.58 -12.59 4.64
CA THR A 35 6.25 -13.89 4.56
C THR A 35 6.09 -14.46 3.17
N THR A 36 7.20 -14.83 2.53
CA THR A 36 7.18 -15.52 1.24
C THR A 36 7.11 -17.03 1.44
N THR A 37 6.15 -17.68 0.80
CA THR A 37 6.01 -19.14 0.76
C THR A 37 5.98 -19.61 -0.69
N THR A 38 6.70 -20.67 -1.01
CA THR A 38 6.64 -21.30 -2.34
C THR A 38 5.97 -22.66 -2.22
N SER A 39 4.98 -22.91 -3.07
CA SER A 39 4.30 -24.21 -3.17
C SER A 39 4.22 -24.62 -4.62
N SER A 40 4.50 -25.90 -4.92
CA SER A 40 4.61 -26.36 -6.29
C SER A 40 3.92 -27.71 -6.50
N ASN A 41 3.48 -27.96 -7.73
CA ASN A 41 3.09 -29.27 -8.22
C ASN A 41 3.98 -29.64 -9.41
N THR A 42 4.74 -30.73 -9.27
CA THR A 42 5.66 -31.25 -10.29
C THR A 42 5.22 -32.62 -10.83
N ALA A 43 3.95 -32.99 -10.61
CA ALA A 43 3.38 -34.23 -11.12
C ALA A 43 3.13 -34.11 -12.63
N ALA A 44 4.13 -34.55 -13.40
CA ALA A 44 4.09 -34.51 -14.85
C ALA A 44 2.86 -35.27 -15.40
N ALA A 45 2.22 -34.72 -16.42
CA ALA A 45 1.35 -35.50 -17.30
C ALA A 45 1.19 -34.84 -18.67
N ALA A 46 0.63 -35.59 -19.61
CA ALA A 46 0.26 -35.06 -20.91
C ALA A 46 -0.87 -34.02 -20.78
N VAL A 47 -0.81 -32.98 -21.62
CA VAL A 47 -1.97 -32.12 -21.90
C VAL A 47 -2.82 -32.88 -22.91
N PRO A 48 -4.09 -33.22 -22.60
CA PRO A 48 -4.95 -33.92 -23.54
C PRO A 48 -5.32 -33.00 -24.71
N ASN A 49 -5.17 -33.50 -25.93
CA ASN A 49 -5.66 -32.85 -27.14
C ASN A 49 -7.17 -32.60 -27.06
N SER A 50 -7.62 -31.38 -27.41
CA SER A 50 -9.02 -30.97 -27.38
C SER A 50 -9.67 -31.29 -26.01
N GLY A 51 -8.94 -31.05 -24.93
CA GLY A 51 -9.33 -31.45 -23.59
C GLY A 51 -8.65 -30.65 -22.48
N THR A 52 -9.14 -30.87 -21.26
CA THR A 52 -8.73 -30.09 -20.10
C THR A 52 -7.87 -30.92 -19.16
N LEU A 53 -6.73 -30.36 -18.78
CA LEU A 53 -5.84 -30.84 -17.74
C LEU A 53 -6.00 -29.99 -16.48
N VAL A 54 -6.33 -30.63 -15.36
CA VAL A 54 -6.42 -29.95 -14.05
C VAL A 54 -5.24 -30.33 -13.16
N ARG A 55 -4.64 -29.34 -12.52
CA ARG A 55 -3.58 -29.49 -11.51
C ARG A 55 -3.93 -28.71 -10.27
N THR A 56 -3.55 -29.25 -9.12
CA THR A 56 -3.79 -28.61 -7.82
C THR A 56 -2.49 -28.35 -7.08
N VAL A 57 -2.37 -27.18 -6.44
CA VAL A 57 -1.28 -26.84 -5.52
C VAL A 57 -1.90 -26.59 -4.16
N THR A 58 -1.46 -27.30 -3.13
CA THR A 58 -1.90 -27.05 -1.75
C THR A 58 -0.91 -26.11 -1.09
N VAL A 59 -1.39 -24.94 -0.69
CA VAL A 59 -0.63 -23.95 0.06
C VAL A 59 -0.99 -24.07 1.54
N SER A 60 0.03 -24.09 2.40
CA SER A 60 -0.14 -24.12 3.86
C SER A 60 0.99 -23.37 4.55
N GLY A 61 0.68 -22.71 5.66
CA GLY A 61 1.66 -21.99 6.48
C GLY A 61 1.95 -20.56 6.01
N ALA A 62 1.22 -20.06 5.00
CA ALA A 62 1.25 -18.67 4.61
C ALA A 62 0.42 -17.82 5.59
N ALA A 63 0.72 -16.53 5.67
CA ALA A 63 -0.11 -15.58 6.40
C ALA A 63 -1.52 -15.47 5.77
N PRO A 64 -2.56 -15.03 6.50
CA PRO A 64 -3.96 -15.07 6.07
C PRO A 64 -4.37 -14.11 4.95
N PHE A 65 -3.50 -13.20 4.51
CA PHE A 65 -3.84 -12.24 3.46
C PHE A 65 -2.77 -12.25 2.37
N LEU A 66 -3.15 -12.65 1.15
CA LEU A 66 -2.28 -12.65 -0.03
C LEU A 66 -1.96 -11.20 -0.43
N TRP A 67 -0.67 -10.93 -0.59
CA TRP A 67 -0.14 -9.62 -0.95
C TRP A 67 0.33 -9.58 -2.39
N ASP A 68 1.03 -10.63 -2.81
CA ASP A 68 1.67 -10.74 -4.11
C ASP A 68 1.78 -12.22 -4.50
N LEU A 69 1.74 -12.50 -5.79
CA LEU A 69 1.75 -13.85 -6.34
C LEU A 69 2.50 -13.89 -7.67
N ASP A 70 3.54 -14.72 -7.75
CA ASP A 70 4.12 -15.13 -9.03
C ASP A 70 3.71 -16.56 -9.36
N VAL A 71 3.45 -16.83 -10.64
CA VAL A 71 3.15 -18.18 -11.15
C VAL A 71 4.23 -18.61 -12.14
N LEU A 72 5.07 -19.56 -11.74
CA LEU A 72 5.99 -20.23 -12.67
C LEU A 72 5.29 -21.42 -13.31
N LEU A 73 5.06 -21.36 -14.62
CA LEU A 73 4.43 -22.39 -15.42
C LEU A 73 5.48 -23.15 -16.25
N GLY A 74 5.41 -24.48 -16.24
CA GLY A 74 6.22 -25.35 -17.09
C GLY A 74 5.33 -26.24 -17.95
N VAL A 75 5.00 -25.77 -19.14
CA VAL A 75 4.23 -26.53 -20.14
C VAL A 75 4.96 -26.50 -21.48
N THR A 76 5.22 -27.67 -22.04
CA THR A 76 5.65 -27.83 -23.44
C THR A 76 4.42 -28.03 -24.32
N HIS A 77 4.37 -27.37 -25.48
CA HIS A 77 3.32 -27.52 -26.49
C HIS A 77 3.87 -27.16 -27.87
N THR A 78 3.47 -27.87 -28.92
CA THR A 78 3.91 -27.59 -30.31
C THR A 78 3.10 -26.47 -30.97
N PHE A 79 1.96 -26.11 -30.39
CA PHE A 79 1.12 -25.00 -30.84
C PHE A 79 0.52 -24.26 -29.63
N PRO A 80 1.28 -23.41 -28.91
CA PRO A 80 0.82 -22.85 -27.64
C PRO A 80 -0.42 -21.96 -27.76
N ALA A 81 -0.75 -21.46 -28.95
CA ALA A 81 -2.00 -20.75 -29.21
C ALA A 81 -3.25 -21.63 -29.12
N ASP A 82 -3.11 -22.93 -28.88
CA ASP A 82 -4.26 -23.80 -28.58
C ASP A 82 -4.53 -23.84 -27.05
N LEU A 83 -3.71 -23.18 -26.23
CA LEU A 83 -3.76 -23.28 -24.77
C LEU A 83 -4.52 -22.14 -24.11
N ASP A 84 -5.55 -22.51 -23.35
CA ASP A 84 -6.19 -21.67 -22.34
C ASP A 84 -5.72 -22.05 -20.94
N VAL A 85 -5.08 -21.12 -20.24
CA VAL A 85 -4.56 -21.36 -18.89
C VAL A 85 -5.24 -20.43 -17.89
N THR A 86 -5.92 -21.03 -16.91
CA THR A 86 -6.56 -20.30 -15.80
C THR A 86 -6.09 -20.81 -14.44
N LEU A 87 -6.01 -19.90 -13.47
CA LEU A 87 -5.70 -20.20 -12.08
C LEU A 87 -6.89 -19.82 -11.19
N THR A 88 -7.30 -20.73 -10.31
CA THR A 88 -8.39 -20.54 -9.35
C THR A 88 -7.85 -20.58 -7.92
N SER A 89 -8.19 -19.58 -7.10
CA SER A 89 -7.80 -19.50 -5.69
C SER A 89 -8.69 -20.39 -4.79
N PRO A 90 -8.28 -20.63 -3.53
CA PRO A 90 -9.12 -21.32 -2.55
C PRO A 90 -10.47 -20.63 -2.27
N ALA A 91 -10.57 -19.32 -2.50
CA ALA A 91 -11.82 -18.56 -2.36
C ALA A 91 -12.74 -18.70 -3.59
N GLY A 92 -12.24 -19.25 -4.70
CA GLY A 92 -12.99 -19.47 -5.93
C GLY A 92 -12.84 -18.35 -6.97
N THR A 93 -11.99 -17.35 -6.72
CA THR A 93 -11.64 -16.33 -7.71
C THR A 93 -10.84 -16.99 -8.83
N VAL A 94 -11.11 -16.60 -10.09
CA VAL A 94 -10.46 -17.15 -11.29
C VAL A 94 -9.73 -16.02 -12.01
N VAL A 95 -8.47 -16.29 -12.37
CA VAL A 95 -7.63 -15.42 -13.19
C VAL A 95 -7.17 -16.18 -14.42
N THR A 96 -7.35 -15.56 -15.58
CA THR A 96 -6.80 -16.03 -16.85
C THR A 96 -5.33 -15.61 -16.97
N LEU A 97 -4.43 -16.59 -17.12
CA LEU A 97 -3.01 -16.31 -17.33
C LEU A 97 -2.72 -15.99 -18.79
N THR A 98 -3.27 -16.80 -19.70
CA THR A 98 -3.12 -16.65 -21.15
C THR A 98 -4.20 -17.46 -21.87
N THR A 99 -4.69 -16.94 -23.00
CA THR A 99 -5.59 -17.59 -23.95
C THR A 99 -5.05 -17.35 -25.35
N ASP A 100 -5.02 -18.37 -26.20
CA ASP A 100 -4.64 -18.25 -27.62
C ASP A 100 -3.27 -17.59 -27.94
N ASN A 101 -2.33 -17.53 -26.99
CA ASN A 101 -1.03 -16.87 -27.20
C ASN A 101 0.11 -17.84 -27.51
N GLY A 102 1.18 -17.33 -28.10
CA GLY A 102 2.37 -18.12 -28.45
C GLY A 102 2.37 -18.65 -29.88
N GLY A 103 1.24 -18.56 -30.59
CA GLY A 103 1.12 -18.91 -32.00
C GLY A 103 1.61 -20.34 -32.31
N ALA A 104 2.33 -20.47 -33.42
CA ALA A 104 2.93 -21.72 -33.90
C ALA A 104 4.34 -21.99 -33.34
N PHE A 105 4.74 -21.31 -32.26
CA PHE A 105 6.10 -21.39 -31.73
C PHE A 105 6.17 -22.40 -30.58
N ASP A 106 6.98 -23.44 -30.72
CA ASP A 106 7.05 -24.53 -29.74
C ASP A 106 7.51 -24.05 -28.36
N ASN A 107 6.88 -24.58 -27.30
CA ASN A 107 7.39 -24.63 -25.93
C ASN A 107 7.66 -23.27 -25.25
N VAL A 108 6.98 -22.21 -25.70
CA VAL A 108 7.18 -20.85 -25.19
C VAL A 108 6.83 -20.70 -23.70
N PHE A 109 5.91 -21.53 -23.18
CA PHE A 109 5.48 -21.55 -21.77
C PHE A 109 6.19 -22.57 -20.89
N ASN A 110 7.31 -23.15 -21.34
CA ASN A 110 8.05 -24.17 -20.58
C ASN A 110 9.06 -23.54 -19.61
N GLY A 111 8.56 -22.80 -18.62
CA GLY A 111 9.35 -22.06 -17.63
C GLY A 111 8.99 -20.59 -17.53
N THR A 112 7.82 -20.19 -18.03
CA THR A 112 7.37 -18.79 -17.99
C THR A 112 6.90 -18.40 -16.61
N ARG A 113 7.40 -17.26 -16.12
CA ARG A 113 6.91 -16.61 -14.91
C ARG A 113 5.82 -15.61 -15.28
N PHE A 114 4.57 -15.94 -14.98
CA PHE A 114 3.49 -14.97 -14.97
C PHE A 114 3.58 -14.16 -13.69
N ASP A 115 3.72 -12.85 -13.85
CA ASP A 115 3.85 -11.84 -12.80
C ASP A 115 3.22 -10.56 -13.37
N ASP A 116 2.19 -10.02 -12.71
CA ASP A 116 1.51 -8.80 -13.13
C ASP A 116 2.36 -7.54 -13.00
N GLN A 117 3.54 -7.64 -12.40
CA GLN A 117 4.59 -6.61 -12.39
C GLN A 117 5.56 -6.75 -13.58
N ALA A 118 5.40 -7.76 -14.45
CA ALA A 118 6.22 -7.87 -15.66
C ALA A 118 5.79 -6.83 -16.70
N GLY A 119 6.75 -6.05 -17.22
CA GLY A 119 6.48 -4.93 -18.14
C GLY A 119 6.11 -5.32 -19.58
N THR A 120 5.65 -6.55 -19.84
CA THR A 120 5.14 -6.92 -21.18
C THR A 120 3.98 -7.90 -21.00
N PRO A 121 2.75 -7.52 -21.39
CA PRO A 121 1.61 -8.43 -21.43
C PRO A 121 1.90 -9.65 -22.30
N VAL A 122 1.37 -10.81 -21.92
CA VAL A 122 1.57 -12.06 -22.69
C VAL A 122 1.04 -11.93 -24.13
N THR A 123 0.05 -11.08 -24.37
CA THR A 123 -0.50 -10.76 -25.70
C THR A 123 0.49 -10.05 -26.62
N ASP A 124 1.44 -9.32 -26.04
CA ASP A 124 2.36 -8.43 -26.76
C ASP A 124 3.77 -9.02 -26.82
N VAL A 125 3.96 -10.22 -26.24
CA VAL A 125 5.23 -10.92 -26.29
C VAL A 125 5.56 -11.31 -27.74
N VAL A 126 6.76 -10.94 -28.17
CA VAL A 126 7.31 -11.43 -29.44
C VAL A 126 7.82 -12.86 -29.23
N PHE A 127 6.99 -13.85 -29.56
CA PHE A 127 7.31 -15.26 -29.41
C PHE A 127 8.33 -15.76 -30.46
N ALA A 128 9.12 -16.77 -30.08
CA ALA A 128 10.06 -17.44 -30.97
C ALA A 128 10.15 -18.94 -30.66
N ASN A 129 10.38 -19.75 -31.70
CA ASN A 129 10.34 -21.20 -31.58
C ASN A 129 11.36 -21.74 -30.58
N ASN A 130 10.92 -22.53 -29.59
CA ASN A 130 11.74 -23.08 -28.52
C ASN A 130 12.50 -22.04 -27.67
N VAL A 131 12.02 -20.79 -27.65
CA VAL A 131 12.51 -19.74 -26.77
C VAL A 131 11.46 -19.51 -25.69
N VAL A 132 11.84 -19.82 -24.44
CA VAL A 132 10.96 -19.64 -23.28
C VAL A 132 10.76 -18.16 -23.01
N VAL A 133 9.51 -17.75 -22.82
CA VAL A 133 9.18 -16.42 -22.31
C VAL A 133 9.62 -16.38 -20.86
N THR A 134 10.58 -15.52 -20.51
CA THR A 134 11.16 -15.50 -19.16
C THR A 134 10.20 -14.96 -18.12
N ALA A 135 9.47 -13.89 -18.47
CA ALA A 135 8.41 -13.31 -17.66
C ALA A 135 7.42 -12.59 -18.57
N ALA A 136 6.13 -12.61 -18.21
CA ALA A 136 5.08 -11.87 -18.90
C ALA A 136 3.96 -11.52 -17.91
N ALA A 137 3.31 -10.39 -18.12
CA ALA A 137 2.09 -10.08 -17.38
C ALA A 137 0.95 -10.98 -17.92
N PRO A 138 0.17 -11.62 -17.03
CA PRO A 138 -0.98 -12.41 -17.44
C PRO A 138 -2.08 -11.52 -18.02
N GLU A 139 -2.95 -12.10 -18.85
CA GLU A 139 -4.10 -11.39 -19.44
C GLU A 139 -5.05 -10.78 -18.40
N GLN A 140 -5.19 -11.45 -17.25
CA GLN A 140 -5.83 -10.88 -16.08
C GLN A 140 -4.81 -10.79 -14.95
N PRO A 141 -4.69 -9.66 -14.24
CA PRO A 141 -3.66 -9.48 -13.23
C PRO A 141 -3.89 -10.38 -12.01
N LEU A 142 -2.79 -10.86 -11.42
CA LEU A 142 -2.82 -11.72 -10.23
C LEU A 142 -3.25 -10.95 -8.98
N ALA A 143 -3.14 -9.62 -8.99
CA ALA A 143 -3.70 -8.72 -7.97
C ALA A 143 -5.21 -8.89 -7.72
N ARG A 144 -5.95 -9.61 -8.58
CA ARG A 144 -7.34 -10.00 -8.29
C ARG A 144 -7.48 -10.92 -7.07
N PHE A 145 -6.43 -11.64 -6.70
CA PHE A 145 -6.38 -12.48 -5.50
C PHE A 145 -6.02 -11.70 -4.22
N TYR A 146 -5.74 -10.40 -4.34
CA TYR A 146 -5.22 -9.60 -3.23
C TYR A 146 -6.18 -9.59 -2.03
N GLY A 147 -5.62 -9.84 -0.85
CA GLY A 147 -6.33 -9.93 0.42
C GLY A 147 -7.10 -11.23 0.65
N GLU A 148 -7.14 -12.15 -0.31
CA GLU A 148 -7.68 -13.49 -0.07
C GLU A 148 -6.75 -14.30 0.84
N ASN A 149 -7.30 -15.31 1.52
CA ASN A 149 -6.47 -16.25 2.27
C ASN A 149 -5.79 -17.22 1.29
N PRO A 150 -4.45 -17.19 1.17
CA PRO A 150 -3.75 -18.04 0.21
C PRO A 150 -3.70 -19.51 0.63
N ASN A 151 -3.98 -19.84 1.90
CA ASN A 151 -3.93 -21.20 2.40
C ASN A 151 -5.14 -22.00 1.91
N GLY A 152 -4.88 -23.15 1.28
CA GLY A 152 -5.90 -24.00 0.68
C GLY A 152 -5.45 -24.60 -0.64
N VAL A 153 -6.42 -25.07 -1.41
CA VAL A 153 -6.17 -25.70 -2.71
C VAL A 153 -6.33 -24.66 -3.81
N TRP A 154 -5.24 -24.40 -4.52
CA TRP A 154 -5.24 -23.66 -5.77
C TRP A 154 -5.40 -24.64 -6.93
N THR A 155 -6.18 -24.25 -7.95
CA THR A 155 -6.46 -25.08 -9.12
C THR A 155 -5.97 -24.40 -10.39
N LEU A 156 -5.00 -25.01 -11.08
CA LEU A 156 -4.58 -24.63 -12.42
C LEU A 156 -5.33 -25.49 -13.42
N GLN A 157 -6.00 -24.85 -14.39
CA GLN A 157 -6.65 -25.50 -15.51
C GLN A 157 -5.93 -25.11 -16.79
N ILE A 158 -5.51 -26.11 -17.56
CA ILE A 158 -4.91 -25.96 -18.89
C ILE A 158 -5.84 -26.68 -19.86
N THR A 159 -6.46 -25.96 -20.78
CA THR A 159 -7.27 -26.55 -21.85
C THR A 159 -6.50 -26.39 -23.14
N ASP A 160 -6.35 -27.49 -23.87
CA ASP A 160 -6.03 -27.47 -25.30
C ASP A 160 -7.37 -27.50 -26.02
N ASP A 161 -7.78 -26.40 -26.64
CA ASP A 161 -9.15 -26.19 -27.10
C ASP A 161 -9.35 -26.47 -28.61
N LEU A 162 -8.27 -26.82 -29.33
CA LEU A 162 -8.30 -27.18 -30.75
C LEU A 162 -8.00 -28.67 -30.98
N ALA A 163 -8.65 -29.24 -32.00
CA ALA A 163 -8.60 -30.68 -32.29
C ALA A 163 -7.38 -31.13 -33.11
N ASN A 164 -6.33 -30.31 -33.19
CA ASN A 164 -5.13 -30.63 -33.97
C ASN A 164 -4.27 -31.63 -33.18
N ALA A 165 -3.56 -32.55 -33.86
CA ALA A 165 -2.79 -33.63 -33.22
C ALA A 165 -1.48 -33.13 -32.57
N ASP A 166 -1.54 -32.02 -31.85
CA ASP A 166 -0.44 -31.39 -31.14
C ASP A 166 -0.26 -32.04 -29.76
N ALA A 167 1.01 -32.15 -29.34
CA ALA A 167 1.39 -32.92 -28.17
C ALA A 167 1.92 -31.98 -27.09
N GLY A 168 1.13 -31.81 -26.03
CA GLY A 168 1.53 -31.05 -24.85
C GLY A 168 1.99 -31.91 -23.68
N ALA A 169 2.85 -31.36 -22.84
CA ALA A 169 3.17 -31.95 -21.53
C ALA A 169 3.31 -30.87 -20.46
N PHE A 170 2.65 -31.12 -19.33
CA PHE A 170 2.82 -30.38 -18.10
C PHE A 170 4.00 -30.95 -17.31
N SER A 171 4.87 -30.08 -16.80
CA SER A 171 6.00 -30.45 -15.94
C SER A 171 5.91 -29.82 -14.55
N THR A 172 5.51 -28.55 -14.44
CA THR A 172 5.43 -27.86 -13.15
C THR A 172 4.44 -26.70 -13.16
N VAL A 173 3.87 -26.44 -11.98
CA VAL A 173 3.38 -25.11 -11.60
C VAL A 173 3.94 -24.80 -10.22
N SER A 174 4.46 -23.59 -10.03
CA SER A 174 4.92 -23.10 -8.73
C SER A 174 4.30 -21.74 -8.44
N LEU A 175 3.69 -21.62 -7.27
CA LEU A 175 3.15 -20.38 -6.73
C LEU A 175 4.16 -19.81 -5.74
N VAL A 176 4.67 -18.61 -6.01
CA VAL A 176 5.48 -17.83 -5.06
C VAL A 176 4.56 -16.80 -4.44
N ILE A 177 4.20 -16.99 -3.18
CA ILE A 177 3.19 -16.20 -2.48
C ILE A 177 3.87 -15.32 -1.46
N ALA A 178 3.72 -14.00 -1.57
CA ALA A 178 3.92 -13.11 -0.44
C ALA A 178 2.60 -12.91 0.28
N ALA A 179 2.57 -13.11 1.59
CA ALA A 179 1.38 -12.91 2.41
C ALA A 179 1.69 -12.12 3.67
N VAL A 180 0.71 -11.36 4.15
CA VAL A 180 0.81 -10.51 5.34
C VAL A 180 -0.13 -11.00 6.46
N PRO A 181 0.26 -10.84 7.74
CA PRO A 181 -0.54 -11.28 8.88
C PRO A 181 -1.83 -10.50 9.07
N GLU A 182 -1.86 -9.25 8.61
CA GLU A 182 -2.98 -8.31 8.69
C GLU A 182 -3.02 -7.54 7.37
N LEU A 183 -4.22 -7.30 6.83
CA LEU A 183 -4.37 -6.36 5.71
C LEU A 183 -3.90 -4.97 6.19
N PRO A 184 -3.11 -4.25 5.39
CA PRO A 184 -2.89 -2.84 5.66
C PRO A 184 -4.23 -2.13 5.71
N VAL A 185 -4.29 -1.08 6.51
CA VAL A 185 -5.49 -0.26 6.49
C VAL A 185 -5.50 0.55 5.21
N ASP A 186 -6.54 0.35 4.40
CA ASP A 186 -6.70 0.99 3.11
C ASP A 186 -7.03 2.48 3.29
N VAL A 187 -6.14 3.35 2.83
CA VAL A 187 -6.43 4.78 2.66
C VAL A 187 -6.69 5.02 1.19
N LEU A 188 -7.94 5.31 0.85
CA LEU A 188 -8.28 5.83 -0.48
C LEU A 188 -7.97 7.33 -0.52
N ARG A 189 -7.07 7.72 -1.41
CA ARG A 189 -6.84 9.12 -1.74
C ARG A 189 -7.31 9.41 -3.16
N ARG A 190 -8.40 10.17 -3.27
CA ARG A 190 -8.82 10.78 -4.54
C ARG A 190 -8.13 12.11 -4.73
N VAL A 191 -7.60 12.34 -5.93
CA VAL A 191 -7.20 13.68 -6.37
C VAL A 191 -7.77 13.95 -7.76
N VAL A 192 -8.18 15.20 -7.99
CA VAL A 192 -8.80 15.65 -9.24
C VAL A 192 -7.98 16.79 -9.79
N VAL A 193 -7.63 16.69 -11.08
CA VAL A 193 -6.89 17.73 -11.81
C VAL A 193 -7.67 18.09 -13.06
N ALA A 194 -7.84 19.39 -13.31
CA ALA A 194 -8.51 19.90 -14.51
C ALA A 194 -7.58 20.86 -15.26
N PRO A 195 -6.56 20.34 -15.99
CA PRO A 195 -5.59 21.19 -16.67
C PRO A 195 -6.19 21.94 -17.87
N GLY A 196 -7.23 21.39 -18.52
CA GLY A 196 -7.84 22.00 -19.70
C GLY A 196 -6.87 22.21 -20.86
N THR A 197 -5.85 21.36 -20.97
CA THR A 197 -4.73 21.50 -21.91
C THR A 197 -5.06 20.92 -23.27
N SER A 198 -4.81 21.69 -24.34
CA SER A 198 -4.96 21.23 -25.71
C SER A 198 -3.93 20.16 -26.05
N ILE A 199 -4.37 19.12 -26.74
CA ILE A 199 -3.53 18.11 -27.38
C ILE A 199 -3.40 18.52 -28.84
N THR A 200 -2.18 18.63 -29.34
CA THR A 200 -1.89 19.03 -30.72
C THR A 200 -1.12 17.92 -31.44
N ASP A 201 -1.22 17.89 -32.77
CA ASP A 201 -0.57 16.92 -33.63
C ASP A 201 0.93 16.74 -33.32
N ASN A 202 1.39 15.49 -33.33
CA ASN A 202 2.79 15.10 -33.13
C ASN A 202 3.42 15.73 -31.89
N SER A 203 2.66 15.79 -30.79
CA SER A 203 3.11 16.44 -29.56
C SER A 203 2.72 15.63 -28.34
N SER A 204 3.38 15.94 -27.22
CA SER A 204 3.10 15.33 -25.93
C SER A 204 2.87 16.41 -24.88
N ILE A 205 1.84 16.20 -24.07
CA ILE A 205 1.53 17.02 -22.90
C ILE A 205 1.67 16.18 -21.63
N ALA A 206 2.03 16.83 -20.53
CA ALA A 206 2.10 16.22 -19.22
C ALA A 206 1.28 17.04 -18.20
N SER A 207 0.48 16.34 -17.39
CA SER A 207 -0.26 16.92 -16.26
C SER A 207 0.18 16.25 -14.97
N THR A 208 0.54 17.03 -13.96
CA THR A 208 1.07 16.51 -12.70
C THR A 208 0.11 16.71 -11.53
N GLN A 209 0.19 15.81 -10.56
CA GLN A 209 -0.55 15.91 -9.31
C GLN A 209 0.28 15.41 -8.14
N THR A 210 0.38 16.20 -7.07
CA THR A 210 0.96 15.73 -5.81
C THR A 210 -0.10 15.00 -4.96
N VAL A 211 0.20 13.76 -4.60
CA VAL A 211 -0.53 12.99 -3.59
C VAL A 211 0.14 13.24 -2.23
N ARG A 212 -0.66 13.55 -1.21
CA ARG A 212 -0.23 13.74 0.20
C ARG A 212 -1.19 13.00 1.13
N GLY A 213 -0.67 12.50 2.24
CA GLY A 213 -1.48 11.82 3.27
C GLY A 213 -2.11 10.51 2.78
N GLY A 214 -1.59 9.91 1.71
CA GLY A 214 -1.81 8.49 1.45
C GLY A 214 -1.00 7.66 2.43
N GLY A 215 -1.34 6.38 2.57
CA GLY A 215 -0.53 5.38 3.28
C GLY A 215 0.87 5.22 2.66
N ARG A 216 1.58 4.17 3.01
CA ARG A 216 3.00 4.02 2.64
C ARG A 216 3.24 3.23 1.38
N THR A 217 2.31 2.36 1.03
CA THR A 217 2.43 1.51 -0.16
C THR A 217 1.18 1.65 -0.99
N ILE A 218 1.32 1.67 -2.30
CA ILE A 218 0.18 1.53 -3.21
C ILE A 218 -0.28 0.08 -3.12
N VAL A 219 -1.59 -0.12 -2.96
CA VAL A 219 -2.23 -1.44 -2.95
C VAL A 219 -3.34 -1.55 -3.97
N GLY A 220 -3.62 -0.46 -4.69
CA GLY A 220 -4.53 -0.43 -5.81
C GLY A 220 -4.55 0.97 -6.41
N LEU A 221 -4.91 1.04 -7.68
CA LEU A 221 -5.02 2.28 -8.39
C LEU A 221 -6.26 2.24 -9.28
N ARG A 222 -6.94 3.38 -9.39
CA ARG A 222 -7.93 3.62 -10.43
C ARG A 222 -7.72 5.01 -10.99
N VAL A 223 -7.74 5.14 -12.31
CA VAL A 223 -7.62 6.42 -13.00
C VAL A 223 -8.90 6.70 -13.75
N ARG A 224 -9.36 7.94 -13.76
CA ARG A 224 -10.41 8.38 -14.69
C ARG A 224 -9.87 9.48 -15.59
N THR A 225 -10.05 9.34 -16.89
CA THR A 225 -9.61 10.35 -17.87
C THR A 225 -10.80 11.00 -18.54
N PHE A 226 -10.69 12.30 -18.82
CA PHE A 226 -11.64 13.05 -19.63
C PHE A 226 -10.89 13.67 -20.81
N ILE A 227 -10.60 12.84 -21.80
CA ILE A 227 -9.84 13.22 -23.01
C ILE A 227 -10.81 13.25 -24.19
N THR A 228 -10.90 14.41 -24.85
CA THR A 228 -11.56 14.53 -26.16
C THR A 228 -10.52 14.51 -27.27
N HIS A 229 -10.74 13.71 -28.31
CA HIS A 229 -9.89 13.62 -29.51
C HIS A 229 -10.75 13.11 -30.68
N THR A 230 -10.53 13.61 -31.89
CA THR A 230 -11.31 13.22 -33.08
C THR A 230 -10.82 11.92 -33.74
N TYR A 231 -9.66 11.41 -33.32
CA TYR A 231 -9.17 10.09 -33.73
C TYR A 231 -8.41 9.44 -32.57
N ALA A 232 -9.07 8.57 -31.81
CA ALA A 232 -8.53 8.11 -30.52
C ALA A 232 -7.26 7.25 -30.66
N ALA A 233 -7.09 6.54 -31.77
CA ALA A 233 -5.90 5.72 -32.03
C ALA A 233 -4.63 6.51 -32.36
N ASP A 234 -4.64 7.84 -32.31
CA ASP A 234 -3.41 8.63 -32.35
C ASP A 234 -2.83 8.83 -30.94
N LEU A 235 -3.55 8.38 -29.90
CA LEU A 235 -3.22 8.71 -28.52
C LEU A 235 -2.41 7.62 -27.81
N ASP A 236 -1.28 8.04 -27.26
CA ASP A 236 -0.54 7.29 -26.25
C ASP A 236 -0.75 7.92 -24.87
N VAL A 237 -1.31 7.16 -23.94
CA VAL A 237 -1.57 7.62 -22.57
C VAL A 237 -0.73 6.80 -21.60
N THR A 238 0.12 7.47 -20.84
CA THR A 238 0.95 6.84 -19.81
C THR A 238 0.79 7.52 -18.45
N LEU A 239 0.93 6.75 -17.37
CA LEU A 239 0.97 7.26 -16.00
C LEU A 239 2.34 6.97 -15.39
N THR A 240 2.94 7.98 -14.76
CA THR A 240 4.21 7.86 -14.04
C THR A 240 4.00 8.07 -12.54
N SER A 241 4.50 7.14 -11.72
CA SER A 241 4.46 7.24 -10.27
C SER A 241 5.55 8.16 -9.70
N PRO A 242 5.48 8.54 -8.40
CA PRO A 242 6.54 9.28 -7.73
C PRO A 242 7.89 8.57 -7.70
N SER A 243 7.89 7.24 -7.81
CA SER A 243 9.12 6.42 -7.88
C SER A 243 9.74 6.42 -9.28
N GLY A 244 9.03 6.94 -10.29
CA GLY A 244 9.47 6.98 -11.69
C GLY A 244 9.05 5.77 -12.51
N THR A 245 8.27 4.84 -11.96
CA THR A 245 7.67 3.73 -12.73
C THR A 245 6.65 4.29 -13.69
N VAL A 246 6.66 3.79 -14.93
CA VAL A 246 5.75 4.22 -16.00
C VAL A 246 4.87 3.03 -16.36
N VAL A 247 3.56 3.27 -16.42
CA VAL A 247 2.57 2.33 -16.93
C VAL A 247 1.90 2.92 -18.15
N THR A 248 1.91 2.17 -19.23
CA THR A 248 1.22 2.45 -20.46
C THR A 248 -0.25 2.07 -20.31
N MET A 249 -1.13 3.07 -20.26
CA MET A 249 -2.55 2.85 -20.10
C MET A 249 -3.18 2.43 -21.42
N THR A 250 -2.82 3.13 -22.50
CA THR A 250 -3.21 2.75 -23.85
C THR A 250 -2.28 3.36 -24.90
N THR A 251 -2.08 2.64 -26.01
CA THR A 251 -1.37 3.05 -27.22
C THR A 251 -2.17 2.64 -28.45
N ASP A 252 -2.27 3.52 -29.44
CA ASP A 252 -2.89 3.25 -30.75
C ASP A 252 -4.33 2.67 -30.73
N ASN A 253 -5.08 2.88 -29.65
CA ASN A 253 -6.37 2.25 -29.41
C ASN A 253 -7.55 3.21 -29.52
N GLY A 254 -8.76 2.67 -29.74
CA GLY A 254 -9.96 3.48 -30.01
C GLY A 254 -10.31 3.63 -31.50
N GLY A 255 -9.34 3.36 -32.38
CA GLY A 255 -9.49 3.49 -33.83
C GLY A 255 -9.94 4.89 -34.25
N SER A 256 -10.75 4.97 -35.30
CA SER A 256 -11.34 6.22 -35.81
C SER A 256 -12.54 6.73 -34.99
N SER A 257 -12.67 6.32 -33.72
CA SER A 257 -13.81 6.69 -32.88
C SER A 257 -13.47 7.93 -32.06
N ASP A 258 -14.29 8.96 -32.18
CA ASP A 258 -14.09 10.22 -31.47
C ASP A 258 -14.41 10.06 -29.98
N ASN A 259 -13.59 10.69 -29.14
CA ASN A 259 -13.87 10.96 -27.72
C ASN A 259 -14.16 9.73 -26.86
N VAL A 260 -13.67 8.55 -27.24
CA VAL A 260 -13.93 7.30 -26.50
C VAL A 260 -13.30 7.31 -25.10
N PHE A 261 -12.26 8.13 -24.88
CA PHE A 261 -11.58 8.31 -23.59
C PHE A 261 -12.12 9.48 -22.74
N ASN A 262 -13.27 10.06 -23.11
CA ASN A 262 -13.89 11.17 -22.40
C ASN A 262 -14.81 10.72 -21.26
N GLY A 263 -14.22 10.22 -20.18
CA GLY A 263 -14.91 9.67 -19.00
C GLY A 263 -14.54 8.22 -18.69
N THR A 264 -13.49 7.68 -19.34
CA THR A 264 -13.03 6.31 -19.17
C THR A 264 -12.52 6.07 -17.76
N VAL A 265 -12.98 4.97 -17.16
CA VAL A 265 -12.42 4.42 -15.93
C VAL A 265 -11.39 3.36 -16.29
N TRP A 266 -10.16 3.57 -15.88
CA TRP A 266 -9.05 2.64 -16.02
C TRP A 266 -8.89 1.88 -14.71
N ASP A 267 -9.08 0.57 -14.77
CA ASP A 267 -9.08 -0.33 -13.62
C ASP A 267 -8.73 -1.75 -14.10
N ASP A 268 -7.54 -2.22 -13.72
CA ASP A 268 -7.01 -3.53 -14.11
C ASP A 268 -7.67 -4.72 -13.39
N ARG A 269 -8.49 -4.47 -12.35
CA ARG A 269 -9.22 -5.53 -11.65
C ARG A 269 -10.55 -5.88 -12.30
N THR A 270 -11.15 -4.92 -13.01
CA THR A 270 -12.55 -5.00 -13.45
C THR A 270 -12.80 -4.55 -14.90
N GLY A 271 -11.84 -3.89 -15.55
CA GLY A 271 -11.95 -3.44 -16.92
C GLY A 271 -11.73 -4.53 -17.97
N ALA A 272 -12.28 -4.33 -19.17
CA ALA A 272 -11.93 -5.13 -20.34
C ALA A 272 -10.61 -4.60 -20.95
N PRO A 273 -9.74 -5.45 -21.52
CA PRO A 273 -8.47 -5.00 -22.11
C PRO A 273 -8.69 -3.90 -23.15
N ALA A 274 -7.94 -2.80 -23.06
CA ALA A 274 -8.05 -1.68 -24.01
C ALA A 274 -7.80 -2.12 -25.47
N THR A 275 -6.95 -3.13 -25.67
CA THR A 275 -6.58 -3.70 -26.98
C THR A 275 -7.69 -4.53 -27.65
N ASP A 276 -8.59 -5.12 -26.86
CA ASP A 276 -9.69 -5.99 -27.37
C ASP A 276 -11.08 -5.35 -27.18
N PHE A 277 -11.12 -4.09 -26.73
CA PHE A 277 -12.37 -3.39 -26.54
C PHE A 277 -12.99 -2.99 -27.88
N VAL A 278 -14.28 -3.26 -28.06
CA VAL A 278 -15.01 -2.80 -29.25
C VAL A 278 -15.44 -1.35 -29.07
N TYR A 279 -14.68 -0.44 -29.67
CA TYR A 279 -14.94 0.99 -29.63
C TYR A 279 -16.08 1.43 -30.55
N ALA A 280 -16.81 2.46 -30.12
CA ALA A 280 -17.87 3.07 -30.90
C ALA A 280 -17.75 4.60 -30.85
N ASN A 281 -17.93 5.24 -32.01
CA ASN A 281 -17.79 6.69 -32.14
C ASN A 281 -18.70 7.45 -31.16
N LEU A 282 -18.13 8.43 -30.43
CA LEU A 282 -18.80 9.25 -29.42
C LEU A 282 -19.41 8.47 -28.25
N VAL A 283 -19.01 7.22 -28.05
CA VAL A 283 -19.41 6.40 -26.91
C VAL A 283 -18.20 6.21 -26.01
N VAL A 284 -18.34 6.57 -24.74
CA VAL A 284 -17.27 6.38 -23.75
C VAL A 284 -16.98 4.89 -23.59
N ALA A 285 -15.72 4.50 -23.79
CA ALA A 285 -15.24 3.15 -23.52
C ALA A 285 -14.90 3.03 -22.02
N THR A 286 -15.70 2.28 -21.26
CA THR A 286 -15.51 2.16 -19.80
C THR A 286 -16.23 0.96 -19.20
N PRO A 287 -15.68 0.32 -18.14
CA PRO A 287 -14.29 0.43 -17.68
C PRO A 287 -13.32 -0.31 -18.60
N LEU A 288 -12.09 0.19 -18.71
CA LEU A 288 -10.99 -0.44 -19.44
C LEU A 288 -9.90 -0.90 -18.47
N ALA A 289 -9.28 -2.04 -18.75
CA ALA A 289 -8.01 -2.42 -18.17
C ALA A 289 -6.89 -1.79 -19.02
N PRO A 290 -5.89 -1.14 -18.41
CA PRO A 290 -4.76 -0.59 -19.13
C PRO A 290 -3.95 -1.69 -19.82
N GLU A 291 -3.22 -1.34 -20.90
CA GLU A 291 -2.32 -2.24 -21.62
C GLU A 291 -1.24 -2.84 -20.71
N GLU A 292 -0.57 -1.99 -19.93
CA GLU A 292 0.26 -2.42 -18.81
C GLU A 292 -0.54 -2.30 -17.50
N ALA A 293 -0.54 -3.35 -16.67
CA ALA A 293 -1.33 -3.37 -15.44
C ALA A 293 -0.86 -2.30 -14.43
N PHE A 294 -1.81 -1.69 -13.69
CA PHE A 294 -1.47 -0.83 -12.56
C PHE A 294 -0.86 -1.60 -11.39
N ALA A 295 -0.93 -2.93 -11.41
CA ALA A 295 -0.13 -3.83 -10.57
C ALA A 295 1.37 -3.44 -10.52
N ALA A 296 1.93 -2.88 -11.60
CA ALA A 296 3.31 -2.40 -11.62
C ALA A 296 3.62 -1.31 -10.57
N PHE A 297 2.62 -0.58 -10.08
CA PHE A 297 2.79 0.41 -9.01
C PHE A 297 2.69 -0.18 -7.61
N ILE A 298 2.23 -1.43 -7.47
CA ILE A 298 1.93 -2.03 -6.17
C ILE A 298 3.22 -2.14 -5.34
N GLY A 299 3.13 -1.70 -4.08
CA GLY A 299 4.26 -1.67 -3.14
C GLY A 299 5.13 -0.41 -3.21
N GLU A 300 4.93 0.47 -4.18
CA GLU A 300 5.64 1.76 -4.26
C GLU A 300 5.08 2.80 -3.29
N PRO A 301 5.88 3.81 -2.88
CA PRO A 301 5.38 4.95 -2.12
C PRO A 301 4.36 5.79 -2.94
N PRO A 302 3.13 6.00 -2.43
CA PRO A 302 2.09 6.73 -3.15
C PRO A 302 2.24 8.26 -3.05
N ASN A 303 2.93 8.74 -2.02
CA ASN A 303 3.08 10.17 -1.72
C ASN A 303 4.18 10.78 -2.60
N GLY A 304 3.86 11.86 -3.28
CA GLY A 304 4.76 12.52 -4.24
C GLY A 304 4.04 12.92 -5.52
N VAL A 305 4.81 13.22 -6.56
CA VAL A 305 4.27 13.72 -7.83
C VAL A 305 3.95 12.55 -8.76
N TRP A 306 2.68 12.46 -9.14
CA TRP A 306 2.18 11.62 -10.22
C TRP A 306 2.11 12.43 -11.51
N THR A 307 2.42 11.82 -12.65
CA THR A 307 2.38 12.48 -13.97
C THR A 307 1.55 11.67 -14.94
N LEU A 308 0.47 12.24 -15.48
CA LEU A 308 -0.24 11.70 -16.63
C LEU A 308 0.32 12.35 -17.89
N THR A 309 0.80 11.54 -18.82
CA THR A 309 1.29 11.99 -20.13
C THR A 309 0.31 11.54 -21.21
N VAL A 310 -0.04 12.45 -22.10
CA VAL A 310 -0.84 12.16 -23.30
C VAL A 310 -0.04 12.64 -24.50
N ALA A 311 0.33 11.73 -25.38
CA ALA A 311 0.91 12.06 -26.67
C ALA A 311 -0.13 11.82 -27.78
N ASP A 312 -0.12 12.72 -28.75
CA ASP A 312 -0.72 12.51 -30.06
C ASP A 312 0.45 12.34 -31.02
N ASP A 313 0.62 11.12 -31.51
CA ASP A 313 1.79 10.73 -32.31
C ASP A 313 1.54 10.80 -33.82
N ALA A 314 0.35 11.25 -34.23
CA ALA A 314 -0.05 11.42 -35.62
C ALA A 314 -0.39 12.88 -35.95
N ALA A 315 -0.87 13.11 -37.17
CA ALA A 315 -1.28 14.43 -37.64
C ALA A 315 -2.68 14.38 -38.23
N GLY A 316 -3.41 15.50 -38.14
CA GLY A 316 -4.72 15.68 -38.74
C GLY A 316 -5.86 15.84 -37.74
N ASP A 317 -5.63 15.41 -36.50
CA ASP A 317 -6.61 15.38 -35.43
C ASP A 317 -6.05 16.06 -34.19
N VAL A 318 -6.92 16.69 -33.41
CA VAL A 318 -6.52 17.42 -32.20
C VAL A 318 -7.51 17.12 -31.08
N GLY A 319 -7.09 17.41 -29.85
CA GLY A 319 -7.90 17.13 -28.68
C GLY A 319 -7.68 18.04 -27.50
N THR A 320 -8.17 17.59 -26.36
CA THR A 320 -8.02 18.28 -25.08
C THR A 320 -8.05 17.26 -23.94
N LEU A 321 -7.10 17.37 -23.03
CA LEU A 321 -7.19 16.77 -21.71
C LEU A 321 -7.95 17.74 -20.80
N ALA A 322 -9.25 17.50 -20.61
CA ALA A 322 -10.10 18.37 -19.80
C ALA A 322 -9.79 18.19 -18.30
N SER A 323 -9.82 16.93 -17.85
CA SER A 323 -9.51 16.55 -16.47
C SER A 323 -9.08 15.09 -16.37
N TRP A 324 -8.45 14.75 -15.25
CA TRP A 324 -8.24 13.38 -14.83
C TRP A 324 -8.36 13.25 -13.31
N GLU A 325 -8.74 12.07 -12.87
CA GLU A 325 -8.87 11.71 -11.45
C GLU A 325 -7.96 10.53 -11.15
N LEU A 326 -7.31 10.58 -9.98
CA LEU A 326 -6.48 9.50 -9.46
C LEU A 326 -7.03 9.06 -8.11
N ASP A 327 -7.57 7.84 -8.08
CA ASP A 327 -7.94 7.11 -6.88
C ASP A 327 -6.78 6.17 -6.51
N VAL A 328 -5.94 6.59 -5.55
CA VAL A 328 -4.88 5.74 -5.01
C VAL A 328 -5.39 5.02 -3.78
N LEU A 329 -5.49 3.69 -3.85
CA LEU A 329 -5.70 2.86 -2.67
C LEU A 329 -4.33 2.54 -2.10
N THR A 330 -4.12 2.90 -0.84
CA THR A 330 -2.81 2.77 -0.19
C THR A 330 -2.92 1.95 1.06
N GLY A 331 -1.96 1.06 1.26
CA GLY A 331 -1.78 0.35 2.50
C GLY A 331 -0.86 1.12 3.44
N SER A 332 -1.26 1.23 4.70
CA SER A 332 -0.35 1.55 5.79
C SER A 332 -0.19 0.33 6.68
N CYS A 333 1.05 -0.11 6.88
CA CYS A 333 1.38 -1.12 7.88
C CYS A 333 1.92 -0.45 9.13
N ALA A 334 1.60 -1.06 10.27
CA ALA A 334 2.11 -0.63 11.55
C ALA A 334 3.63 -0.79 11.65
N ARG A 335 4.37 0.33 11.75
CA ARG A 335 5.83 0.27 11.86
C ARG A 335 6.23 0.10 13.30
N VAL A 336 6.74 -1.09 13.62
CA VAL A 336 7.51 -1.30 14.85
C VAL A 336 8.90 -0.68 14.67
N PRO A 337 9.31 0.30 15.48
CA PRO A 337 10.67 0.84 15.45
C PRO A 337 11.68 -0.29 15.63
N SER A 338 12.75 -0.30 14.82
CA SER A 338 13.81 -1.29 14.94
C SER A 338 14.45 -1.25 16.33
N ALA A 339 14.79 -2.41 16.88
CA ALA A 339 15.50 -2.47 18.15
C ALA A 339 16.87 -1.76 18.08
N PRO A 340 17.33 -1.10 19.16
CA PRO A 340 18.67 -0.53 19.22
C PRO A 340 19.78 -1.58 19.06
N PRO A 341 20.99 -1.21 18.61
CA PRO A 341 22.11 -2.13 18.53
C PRO A 341 22.37 -2.84 19.87
N GLY A 342 22.49 -4.17 19.82
CA GLY A 342 22.69 -5.00 21.02
C GLY A 342 21.40 -5.56 21.64
N PHE A 343 20.23 -5.19 21.12
CA PHE A 343 18.95 -5.82 21.47
C PHE A 343 18.48 -6.80 20.38
N ALA A 344 17.73 -7.82 20.79
CA ALA A 344 16.98 -8.64 19.84
C ALA A 344 15.83 -7.82 19.23
N ALA A 345 15.35 -8.24 18.06
CA ALA A 345 14.19 -7.62 17.42
C ALA A 345 12.99 -7.58 18.39
N PRO A 346 12.18 -6.50 18.38
CA PRO A 346 11.06 -6.40 19.30
C PRO A 346 10.04 -7.51 19.05
N ILE A 347 9.54 -8.12 20.12
CA ILE A 347 8.46 -9.11 20.03
C ILE A 347 7.14 -8.35 20.12
N THR A 348 6.29 -8.53 19.12
CA THR A 348 5.00 -7.84 19.03
C THR A 348 3.86 -8.81 19.30
N THR A 349 2.95 -8.40 20.18
CA THR A 349 1.75 -9.16 20.53
C THR A 349 0.54 -8.25 20.58
N THR A 350 -0.59 -8.72 20.06
CA THR A 350 -1.86 -7.97 20.05
C THR A 350 -2.80 -8.55 21.11
N PHE A 351 -3.42 -7.66 21.88
CA PHE A 351 -4.44 -7.98 22.87
C PHE A 351 -5.68 -7.16 22.54
N ALA A 352 -6.86 -7.77 22.60
CA ALA A 352 -8.11 -7.11 22.22
C ALA A 352 -9.21 -7.33 23.26
N ASN A 353 -10.08 -6.34 23.41
CA ASN A 353 -11.37 -6.46 24.07
C ASN A 353 -12.46 -6.17 23.06
N THR A 354 -13.29 -7.18 22.78
CA THR A 354 -14.41 -7.13 21.82
C THR A 354 -15.77 -7.07 22.52
N THR A 355 -15.79 -6.71 23.81
CA THR A 355 -17.03 -6.55 24.57
C THR A 355 -17.58 -5.15 24.32
N PRO A 356 -18.76 -5.02 23.69
CA PRO A 356 -19.30 -3.70 23.40
C PRO A 356 -19.69 -2.96 24.69
N ALA A 357 -19.45 -1.65 24.72
CA ALA A 357 -19.85 -0.75 25.80
C ALA A 357 -20.58 0.47 25.23
N PRO A 358 -21.74 0.86 25.79
CA PRO A 358 -22.46 2.06 25.33
C PRO A 358 -21.69 3.34 25.67
N ILE A 359 -21.81 4.36 24.83
CA ILE A 359 -21.34 5.73 25.05
C ILE A 359 -22.61 6.60 25.22
N PRO A 360 -22.92 7.06 26.45
CA PRO A 360 -24.17 7.76 26.74
C PRO A 360 -24.02 9.30 26.76
N VAL A 361 -25.11 10.00 26.42
CA VAL A 361 -25.22 11.49 26.43
C VAL A 361 -24.77 12.17 27.74
N VAL A 362 -24.30 13.43 27.62
CA VAL A 362 -24.04 14.32 28.76
C VAL A 362 -25.24 14.48 29.70
N GLY A 363 -24.94 14.52 31.01
CA GLY A 363 -25.92 14.69 32.09
C GLY A 363 -26.38 13.38 32.74
N THR A 364 -25.87 12.23 32.27
CA THR A 364 -26.22 10.89 32.80
C THR A 364 -25.05 10.15 33.49
N SER A 365 -23.97 10.85 33.88
CA SER A 365 -22.73 10.28 34.44
C SER A 365 -21.84 9.51 33.43
N GLY A 366 -21.90 9.85 32.15
CA GLY A 366 -21.48 9.02 31.03
C GLY A 366 -20.00 8.88 30.69
N THR A 367 -19.12 8.59 31.64
CA THR A 367 -17.78 8.10 31.28
C THR A 367 -17.87 6.62 30.90
N THR A 368 -17.52 6.28 29.67
CA THR A 368 -17.41 4.88 29.24
C THR A 368 -15.98 4.40 29.47
N THR A 369 -15.83 3.39 30.33
CA THR A 369 -14.53 2.78 30.64
C THR A 369 -14.52 1.33 30.18
N SER A 370 -13.48 0.94 29.44
CA SER A 370 -13.23 -0.44 29.02
C SER A 370 -11.81 -0.86 29.39
N THR A 371 -11.66 -2.05 29.96
CA THR A 371 -10.38 -2.56 30.45
C THR A 371 -9.89 -3.74 29.61
N LEU A 372 -8.57 -3.83 29.43
CA LEU A 372 -7.91 -4.92 28.72
C LEU A 372 -6.71 -5.42 29.53
N VAL A 373 -6.64 -6.72 29.78
CA VAL A 373 -5.51 -7.33 30.50
C VAL A 373 -4.45 -7.80 29.49
N VAL A 374 -3.26 -7.22 29.59
CA VAL A 374 -2.07 -7.65 28.86
C VAL A 374 -1.25 -8.59 29.74
N SER A 375 -0.91 -9.76 29.23
CA SER A 375 -0.10 -10.75 29.95
C SER A 375 0.83 -11.52 29.01
N GLY A 376 2.04 -11.82 29.47
CA GLY A 376 3.04 -12.58 28.71
C GLY A 376 3.85 -11.75 27.71
N ALA A 377 3.69 -10.42 27.73
CA ALA A 377 4.51 -9.51 26.95
C ALA A 377 5.90 -9.33 27.60
N GLY A 378 6.89 -8.86 26.83
CA GLY A 378 8.22 -8.54 27.36
C GLY A 378 8.17 -7.41 28.41
N PRO A 379 9.25 -7.23 29.20
CA PRO A 379 9.25 -6.36 30.37
C PRO A 379 9.31 -4.86 30.06
N SER A 380 9.60 -4.47 28.81
CA SER A 380 9.79 -3.07 28.43
C SER A 380 9.10 -2.79 27.10
N LEU A 381 8.09 -1.92 27.14
CA LEU A 381 7.37 -1.44 25.97
C LEU A 381 8.30 -0.60 25.11
N TRP A 382 8.26 -0.86 23.81
CA TRP A 382 9.09 -0.23 22.80
C TRP A 382 8.27 0.50 21.75
N ASP A 383 7.08 -0.03 21.48
CA ASP A 383 6.10 0.53 20.56
C ASP A 383 4.70 0.16 21.02
N LEU A 384 3.74 1.02 20.72
CA LEU A 384 2.34 0.79 21.04
C LEU A 384 1.46 1.30 19.90
N ASP A 385 0.65 0.40 19.32
CA ASP A 385 -0.48 0.80 18.49
C ASP A 385 -1.78 0.55 19.23
N VAL A 386 -2.76 1.42 19.03
CA VAL A 386 -4.11 1.24 19.56
C VAL A 386 -5.08 1.17 18.39
N LEU A 387 -5.97 0.19 18.35
CA LEU A 387 -7.08 0.16 17.40
C LEU A 387 -8.38 0.39 18.16
N THR A 388 -9.20 1.33 17.72
CA THR A 388 -10.55 1.55 18.28
C THR A 388 -11.62 1.28 17.23
N SER A 389 -12.72 0.66 17.66
CA SER A 389 -13.95 0.50 16.89
C SER A 389 -15.07 1.24 17.61
N ILE A 390 -15.14 2.56 17.40
CA ILE A 390 -16.13 3.44 18.03
C ILE A 390 -17.14 3.89 16.98
N ARG A 391 -18.42 3.62 17.25
CA ARG A 391 -19.55 4.17 16.49
C ARG A 391 -20.16 5.33 17.28
N HIS A 392 -20.26 6.50 16.66
CA HIS A 392 -20.85 7.71 17.23
C HIS A 392 -21.38 8.60 16.11
N THR A 393 -22.50 9.28 16.35
CA THR A 393 -23.16 10.18 15.37
C THR A 393 -22.60 11.60 15.36
N PHE A 394 -21.80 11.96 16.36
CA PHE A 394 -21.08 13.23 16.39
C PHE A 394 -19.73 13.07 17.08
N ASN A 395 -18.67 12.81 16.32
CA ASN A 395 -17.39 12.37 16.90
C ASN A 395 -16.64 13.50 17.60
N ALA A 396 -16.93 14.76 17.28
CA ALA A 396 -16.38 15.93 17.98
C ALA A 396 -16.93 16.15 19.40
N ASP A 397 -17.82 15.28 19.90
CA ASP A 397 -18.20 15.28 21.31
C ASP A 397 -17.29 14.34 22.14
N LEU A 398 -16.38 13.61 21.49
CA LEU A 398 -15.61 12.54 22.13
C LEU A 398 -14.22 12.97 22.57
N ASP A 399 -13.96 12.77 23.86
CA ASP A 399 -12.61 12.72 24.43
C ASP A 399 -12.21 11.27 24.71
N VAL A 400 -11.16 10.80 24.04
CA VAL A 400 -10.67 9.43 24.16
C VAL A 400 -9.26 9.42 24.75
N THR A 401 -9.08 8.71 25.87
CA THR A 401 -7.78 8.55 26.54
C THR A 401 -7.46 7.09 26.83
N LEU A 402 -6.17 6.76 26.79
CA LEU A 402 -5.64 5.45 27.16
C LEU A 402 -4.77 5.58 28.41
N THR A 403 -5.02 4.73 29.40
CA THR A 403 -4.23 4.62 30.64
C THR A 403 -3.48 3.30 30.69
N SER A 404 -2.17 3.35 30.91
CA SER A 404 -1.32 2.17 31.08
C SER A 404 -1.44 1.56 32.48
N PRO A 405 -0.95 0.32 32.70
CA PRO A 405 -0.88 -0.29 34.03
C PRO A 405 -0.05 0.51 35.05
N ALA A 406 0.87 1.36 34.60
CA ALA A 406 1.67 2.24 35.44
C ALA A 406 0.94 3.52 35.85
N GLY A 407 -0.23 3.79 35.24
CA GLY A 407 -1.04 4.99 35.47
C GLY A 407 -0.71 6.16 34.54
N THR A 408 0.18 5.99 33.56
CA THR A 408 0.43 6.99 32.53
C THR A 408 -0.80 7.12 31.64
N VAL A 409 -1.17 8.35 31.30
CA VAL A 409 -2.35 8.66 30.47
C VAL A 409 -1.90 9.35 29.19
N VAL A 410 -2.41 8.88 28.06
CA VAL A 410 -2.24 9.52 26.75
C VAL A 410 -3.61 9.81 26.15
N THR A 411 -3.77 11.03 25.65
CA THR A 411 -4.96 11.46 24.91
C THR A 411 -4.85 10.98 23.46
N LEU A 412 -5.80 10.18 22.99
CA LEU A 412 -5.85 9.75 21.60
C LEU A 412 -6.45 10.85 20.72
N THR A 413 -7.58 11.42 21.15
CA THR A 413 -8.27 12.50 20.45
C THR A 413 -9.22 13.25 21.40
N THR A 414 -9.41 14.55 21.15
CA THR A 414 -10.40 15.43 21.79
C THR A 414 -11.10 16.24 20.72
N ASP A 415 -12.42 16.36 20.76
CA ASP A 415 -13.20 17.24 19.87
C ASP A 415 -12.97 17.09 18.35
N ASN A 416 -12.42 15.95 17.88
CA ASN A 416 -12.13 15.72 16.47
C ASN A 416 -13.18 14.82 15.81
N GLY A 417 -13.26 14.84 14.49
CA GLY A 417 -14.24 14.05 13.73
C GLY A 417 -15.44 14.85 13.25
N GLY A 418 -15.72 15.98 13.90
CA GLY A 418 -16.88 16.83 13.60
C GLY A 418 -18.19 16.05 13.68
N GLY A 419 -19.18 16.47 12.88
CA GLY A 419 -20.47 15.79 12.75
C GLY A 419 -20.48 14.63 11.74
N ALA A 420 -19.33 14.05 11.40
CA ALA A 420 -19.27 12.88 10.53
C ALA A 420 -19.40 11.62 11.38
N ASP A 421 -20.34 10.74 11.01
CA ASP A 421 -20.64 9.51 11.73
C ASP A 421 -19.51 8.48 11.64
N ASN A 422 -19.26 7.77 12.75
CA ASN A 422 -18.47 6.54 12.84
C ASN A 422 -17.03 6.64 12.29
N VAL A 423 -16.42 7.83 12.34
CA VAL A 423 -15.09 8.04 11.77
C VAL A 423 -13.96 7.37 12.55
N PHE A 424 -14.22 6.98 13.80
CA PHE A 424 -13.29 6.21 14.64
C PHE A 424 -13.61 4.71 14.71
N ASN A 425 -14.46 4.21 13.80
CA ASN A 425 -14.82 2.80 13.74
C ASN A 425 -13.82 1.97 12.93
N GLY A 426 -12.70 1.58 13.56
CA GLY A 426 -11.59 0.89 12.92
C GLY A 426 -10.34 1.77 12.75
N THR A 427 -10.20 2.82 13.57
CA THR A 427 -9.06 3.72 13.53
C THR A 427 -7.89 3.20 14.34
N ARG A 428 -6.73 3.12 13.69
CA ARG A 428 -5.45 2.84 14.35
C ARG A 428 -4.79 4.15 14.79
N TRP A 429 -4.54 4.28 16.08
CA TRP A 429 -3.74 5.33 16.69
C TRP A 429 -2.30 4.88 16.76
N ASP A 430 -1.42 5.64 16.11
CA ASP A 430 0.00 5.35 15.97
C ASP A 430 0.76 6.66 15.77
N ASP A 431 1.76 6.93 16.60
CA ASP A 431 2.65 8.09 16.47
C ASP A 431 3.61 8.00 15.27
N GLN A 432 3.70 6.83 14.62
CA GLN A 432 4.32 6.64 13.31
C GLN A 432 3.35 6.79 12.13
N ALA A 433 2.07 7.15 12.35
CA ALA A 433 1.14 7.45 11.26
C ALA A 433 1.51 8.80 10.58
N ASP A 434 0.96 9.05 9.40
CA ASP A 434 1.35 10.20 8.58
C ASP A 434 0.43 11.43 8.77
N LEU A 435 -0.73 11.27 9.41
CA LEU A 435 -1.77 12.30 9.53
C LEU A 435 -2.20 12.49 11.00
N PRO A 436 -1.91 13.65 11.62
CA PRO A 436 -2.51 14.04 12.89
C PRO A 436 -4.03 14.04 12.85
N VAL A 437 -4.66 13.59 13.93
CA VAL A 437 -6.12 13.61 14.06
C VAL A 437 -6.69 15.04 13.96
N SER A 438 -5.96 16.05 14.44
CA SER A 438 -6.31 17.48 14.33
C SER A 438 -6.38 17.99 12.90
N ASP A 439 -5.60 17.41 12.00
CA ASP A 439 -5.44 17.85 10.61
C ASP A 439 -6.27 16.98 9.66
N ALA A 440 -6.92 15.95 10.20
CA ALA A 440 -7.67 15.00 9.41
C ALA A 440 -8.99 15.59 8.91
N THR A 441 -9.26 15.41 7.63
CA THR A 441 -10.60 15.71 7.07
C THR A 441 -11.55 14.54 7.31
N PHE A 442 -12.73 14.78 7.85
CA PHE A 442 -13.64 13.68 8.16
C PHE A 442 -14.78 13.60 7.15
N VAL A 443 -15.10 12.38 6.71
CA VAL A 443 -16.18 12.10 5.77
C VAL A 443 -17.17 11.17 6.45
N ASN A 444 -18.46 11.50 6.34
CA ASN A 444 -19.53 10.76 7.01
C ASN A 444 -19.49 9.27 6.67
N LEU A 445 -19.58 8.40 7.69
CA LEU A 445 -19.55 6.94 7.59
C LEU A 445 -18.25 6.35 7.00
N GLN A 446 -17.18 7.15 6.89
CA GLN A 446 -15.88 6.69 6.43
C GLN A 446 -14.88 6.75 7.58
N ALA A 447 -14.55 5.59 8.13
CA ALA A 447 -13.55 5.48 9.17
C ALA A 447 -12.18 5.96 8.69
N ARG A 448 -11.44 6.65 9.57
CA ARG A 448 -10.06 7.00 9.32
C ARG A 448 -9.16 5.80 9.62
N PRO A 449 -8.35 5.35 8.66
CA PRO A 449 -7.62 4.09 8.78
C PRO A 449 -6.51 4.13 9.84
N ALA A 450 -5.69 5.18 9.83
CA ALA A 450 -4.66 5.43 10.83
C ALA A 450 -4.53 6.94 11.07
N LEU A 451 -4.30 7.34 12.32
CA LEU A 451 -4.11 8.71 12.75
C LEU A 451 -3.01 8.80 13.80
N VAL A 452 -2.24 9.88 13.76
CA VAL A 452 -1.37 10.26 14.88
C VAL A 452 -2.28 10.81 15.98
N PRO A 453 -2.26 10.20 17.19
CA PRO A 453 -3.03 10.70 18.32
C PRO A 453 -2.53 12.09 18.75
N GLU A 454 -3.38 12.85 19.45
CA GLU A 454 -2.97 14.17 19.93
C GLU A 454 -1.82 14.08 20.94
N GLY A 455 -1.90 13.14 21.88
CA GLY A 455 -0.84 12.83 22.83
C GLY A 455 0.13 11.78 22.28
N ALA A 456 1.42 11.96 22.55
CA ALA A 456 2.46 11.05 22.06
C ALA A 456 2.41 9.68 22.77
N LEU A 457 2.22 8.60 22.02
CA LEU A 457 2.25 7.22 22.54
C LEU A 457 3.64 6.82 23.04
N GLY A 458 4.69 7.48 22.56
CA GLY A 458 6.04 7.45 23.14
C GLY A 458 6.11 7.67 24.66
N ALA A 459 5.08 8.28 25.29
CA ALA A 459 4.98 8.40 26.74
C ALA A 459 4.98 7.05 27.49
N PHE A 460 4.55 5.96 26.83
CA PHE A 460 4.54 4.62 27.41
C PHE A 460 5.88 3.86 27.24
N VAL A 461 6.81 4.38 26.43
CA VAL A 461 8.06 3.68 26.11
C VAL A 461 8.91 3.47 27.35
N GLY A 462 9.30 2.21 27.57
CA GLY A 462 10.08 1.75 28.72
C GLY A 462 9.24 1.19 29.87
N GLU A 463 7.93 1.40 29.89
CA GLU A 463 7.04 0.82 30.91
C GLU A 463 6.90 -0.70 30.74
N ASN A 464 6.50 -1.39 31.81
CA ASN A 464 6.10 -2.79 31.69
C ASN A 464 4.63 -2.85 31.22
N PRO A 465 4.35 -3.38 30.01
CA PRO A 465 2.99 -3.37 29.48
C PRO A 465 2.08 -4.43 30.11
N ASN A 466 2.61 -5.37 30.91
CA ASN A 466 1.80 -6.39 31.57
C ASN A 466 0.97 -5.78 32.70
N GLY A 467 -0.34 -5.99 32.65
CA GLY A 467 -1.29 -5.43 33.61
C GLY A 467 -2.59 -4.99 32.93
N THR A 468 -3.36 -4.16 33.64
CA THR A 468 -4.64 -3.67 33.13
C THR A 468 -4.45 -2.33 32.42
N TRP A 469 -4.75 -2.30 31.13
CA TRP A 469 -4.91 -1.08 30.34
C TRP A 469 -6.37 -0.63 30.40
N THR A 470 -6.59 0.68 30.41
CA THR A 470 -7.93 1.28 30.52
C THR A 470 -8.14 2.30 29.41
N LEU A 471 -9.11 2.03 28.53
CA LEU A 471 -9.62 3.00 27.56
C LEU A 471 -10.77 3.76 28.21
N THR A 472 -10.70 5.09 28.20
CA THR A 472 -11.74 5.98 28.72
C THR A 472 -12.26 6.84 27.59
N ILE A 473 -13.57 6.86 27.41
CA ILE A 473 -14.29 7.67 26.43
C ILE A 473 -15.27 8.55 27.21
N VAL A 474 -15.19 9.85 26.99
CA VAL A 474 -16.15 10.83 27.50
C VAL A 474 -16.85 11.44 26.31
N ASP A 475 -18.17 11.38 26.30
CA ASP A 475 -19.01 12.21 25.44
C ASP A 475 -19.37 13.46 26.25
N ASP A 476 -18.90 14.63 25.79
CA ASP A 476 -18.96 15.90 26.51
C ASP A 476 -20.00 16.89 25.95
N ALA A 477 -20.82 16.45 24.98
CA ALA A 477 -21.99 17.18 24.51
C ALA A 477 -23.30 16.37 24.65
N ALA A 478 -24.44 17.04 24.44
CA ALA A 478 -25.75 16.43 24.58
C ALA A 478 -26.42 16.30 23.21
N GLY A 479 -27.03 15.13 22.94
CA GLY A 479 -27.84 14.91 21.74
C GLY A 479 -27.54 13.60 21.04
N ASP A 480 -26.33 13.09 21.21
CA ASP A 480 -25.79 11.98 20.45
C ASP A 480 -25.48 10.77 21.34
N VAL A 481 -25.48 9.58 20.74
CA VAL A 481 -25.17 8.34 21.44
C VAL A 481 -24.27 7.49 20.58
N GLY A 482 -23.50 6.62 21.22
CA GLY A 482 -22.68 5.67 20.49
C GLY A 482 -22.37 4.40 21.25
N THR A 483 -21.42 3.66 20.71
CA THR A 483 -20.94 2.40 21.25
C THR A 483 -19.46 2.23 20.93
N LEU A 484 -18.68 1.86 21.93
CA LEU A 484 -17.40 1.20 21.73
C LEU A 484 -17.69 -0.28 21.44
N ASP A 485 -17.46 -0.75 20.21
CA ASP A 485 -17.69 -2.14 19.84
C ASP A 485 -16.50 -3.04 20.22
N ALA A 486 -15.29 -2.53 19.98
CA ALA A 486 -14.04 -3.22 20.30
C ALA A 486 -12.87 -2.24 20.38
N TRP A 487 -11.79 -2.66 21.02
CA TRP A 487 -10.48 -2.02 20.90
C TRP A 487 -9.36 -3.01 21.17
N SER A 488 -8.15 -2.71 20.70
CA SER A 488 -6.96 -3.51 20.95
C SER A 488 -5.73 -2.67 21.20
N VAL A 489 -4.79 -3.21 21.97
CA VAL A 489 -3.41 -2.71 22.03
C VAL A 489 -2.48 -3.72 21.39
N ARG A 490 -1.61 -3.23 20.51
CA ARG A 490 -0.51 -3.98 19.92
C ARG A 490 0.77 -3.50 20.57
N VAL A 491 1.35 -4.34 21.40
CA VAL A 491 2.54 -4.00 22.18
C VAL A 491 3.77 -4.63 21.53
N SER A 492 4.76 -3.82 21.19
CA SER A 492 6.09 -4.33 20.86
C SER A 492 7.01 -4.16 22.04
N THR A 493 7.70 -5.22 22.42
CA THR A 493 8.50 -5.23 23.64
C THR A 493 9.94 -5.63 23.38
N LEU A 494 10.84 -5.03 24.16
CA LEU A 494 12.23 -5.43 24.27
C LEU A 494 12.45 -6.23 25.56
N THR A 495 13.55 -7.00 25.58
CA THR A 495 13.98 -7.75 26.77
C THR A 495 14.47 -6.87 27.92
N GLY A 496 14.60 -5.56 27.69
CA GLY A 496 14.93 -4.55 28.71
C GLY A 496 14.90 -3.14 28.13
N VAL A 497 15.12 -2.15 28.98
CA VAL A 497 15.14 -0.73 28.58
C VAL A 497 16.51 -0.37 27.98
N PRO A 498 16.56 0.19 26.75
CA PRO A 498 17.80 0.67 26.16
C PRO A 498 18.45 1.79 26.99
N GLY A 499 19.77 1.73 27.16
CA GLY A 499 20.53 2.82 27.76
C GLY A 499 20.53 4.05 26.86
N THR A 500 20.31 5.24 27.42
CA THR A 500 20.25 6.49 26.66
C THR A 500 21.39 7.43 27.02
N SER A 501 21.80 8.26 26.07
CA SER A 501 22.73 9.37 26.27
C SER A 501 22.15 10.60 25.60
N THR A 502 22.16 11.74 26.30
CA THR A 502 21.55 12.98 25.83
C THR A 502 22.61 14.01 25.51
N VAL A 503 22.49 14.66 24.36
CA VAL A 503 23.26 15.87 24.01
C VAL A 503 22.29 17.04 23.86
N THR A 504 22.66 18.22 24.38
CA THR A 504 21.88 19.46 24.20
C THR A 504 22.59 20.35 23.20
N LEU A 505 21.87 20.78 22.15
CA LEU A 505 22.42 21.54 21.03
C LEU A 505 21.70 22.89 20.90
N PRO A 506 22.12 23.93 21.64
CA PRO A 506 21.44 25.22 21.61
C PRO A 506 21.67 25.96 20.28
N ASP A 507 20.61 26.62 19.80
CA ASP A 507 20.69 27.68 18.80
C ASP A 507 20.21 28.99 19.41
N ALA A 508 21.14 29.87 19.74
CA ALA A 508 20.83 31.17 20.31
C ALA A 508 20.95 32.31 19.29
N THR A 509 21.10 32.02 18.00
CA THR A 509 21.26 33.06 16.98
C THR A 509 19.89 33.51 16.48
N PRO A 510 19.45 34.76 16.76
CA PRO A 510 18.16 35.23 16.28
C PRO A 510 18.12 35.29 14.74
N ALA A 511 16.99 34.95 14.14
CA ALA A 511 16.68 35.28 12.75
C ALA A 511 15.19 35.56 12.59
N GLY A 512 14.86 36.37 11.58
CA GLY A 512 13.49 36.55 11.14
C GLY A 512 12.98 35.32 10.38
N ILE A 513 11.68 35.08 10.48
CA ILE A 513 10.95 34.11 9.66
C ILE A 513 10.47 34.85 8.40
N PRO A 514 10.86 34.43 7.17
CA PRO A 514 10.47 35.14 5.95
C PRO A 514 8.99 34.90 5.56
N ASP A 515 8.27 35.97 5.26
CA ASP A 515 6.87 35.90 4.79
C ASP A 515 6.79 35.39 3.33
N GLY A 516 5.81 34.53 3.04
CA GLY A 516 5.50 34.06 1.68
C GLY A 516 6.58 33.17 1.04
N SER A 517 7.55 32.70 1.82
CA SER A 517 8.63 31.84 1.35
C SER A 517 8.22 30.37 1.36
N GLN A 518 8.30 29.70 0.21
CA GLN A 518 8.06 28.24 0.13
C GLN A 518 9.10 27.41 0.90
N THR A 519 10.27 27.97 1.22
CA THR A 519 11.33 27.26 1.97
C THR A 519 11.39 27.64 3.44
N GLY A 520 10.71 28.72 3.86
CA GLY A 520 10.72 29.22 5.23
C GLY A 520 12.12 29.53 5.79
N LEU A 521 12.26 29.42 7.12
CA LEU A 521 13.51 29.52 7.87
C LEU A 521 14.07 28.12 8.15
N VAL A 522 15.29 27.83 7.70
CA VAL A 522 15.97 26.55 7.98
C VAL A 522 17.10 26.74 8.99
N ARG A 523 17.13 25.87 10.00
CA ARG A 523 18.21 25.77 11.00
C ARG A 523 18.77 24.36 11.04
N THR A 524 20.06 24.22 10.78
CA THR A 524 20.75 22.92 10.79
C THR A 524 21.70 22.83 11.97
N ARG A 525 21.69 21.70 12.67
CA ARG A 525 22.58 21.39 13.78
C ARG A 525 23.25 20.03 13.54
N THR A 526 24.58 19.99 13.66
CA THR A 526 25.32 18.73 13.64
C THR A 526 25.23 18.06 15.00
N VAL A 527 24.65 16.87 15.04
CA VAL A 527 24.58 16.03 16.24
C VAL A 527 25.84 15.17 16.32
N ALA A 528 26.56 15.23 17.44
CA ALA A 528 27.75 14.42 17.69
C ALA A 528 27.82 13.99 19.17
N GLY A 529 28.57 12.93 19.46
CA GLY A 529 28.80 12.47 20.84
C GLY A 529 27.65 11.66 21.45
N VAL A 530 26.68 11.23 20.63
CA VAL A 530 25.61 10.29 21.01
C VAL A 530 25.71 9.01 20.18
N GLY A 531 24.98 7.97 20.59
CA GLY A 531 24.92 6.70 19.86
C GLY A 531 24.32 6.85 18.46
N THR A 532 24.40 5.78 17.66
CA THR A 532 23.87 5.74 16.28
C THR A 532 22.35 5.54 16.21
N PHE A 533 21.65 5.56 17.34
CA PHE A 533 20.23 5.30 17.45
C PHE A 533 19.55 6.40 18.31
N LEU A 534 18.49 7.00 17.78
CA LEU A 534 17.69 8.00 18.50
C LEU A 534 16.52 7.31 19.21
N THR A 535 16.38 7.52 20.51
CA THR A 535 15.28 6.99 21.34
C THR A 535 14.34 8.07 21.86
N GLY A 536 14.61 9.33 21.49
CA GLY A 536 13.73 10.46 21.69
C GLY A 536 14.40 11.78 21.35
N VAL A 537 13.56 12.80 21.16
CA VAL A 537 14.00 14.17 20.87
C VAL A 537 13.17 15.14 21.70
N ARG A 538 13.86 16.05 22.40
CA ARG A 538 13.26 17.24 23.01
C ARG A 538 13.66 18.48 22.24
N LEU A 539 12.68 19.15 21.65
CA LEU A 539 12.88 20.43 20.99
C LEU A 539 12.29 21.54 21.87
N ILE A 540 13.05 22.63 22.05
CA ILE A 540 12.54 23.82 22.74
C ILE A 540 12.58 24.97 21.74
N THR A 541 11.41 25.56 21.45
CA THR A 541 11.29 26.70 20.54
C THR A 541 11.17 27.99 21.33
N ASN A 542 11.79 29.06 20.85
CA ASN A 542 11.63 30.42 21.37
C ASN A 542 11.22 31.34 20.21
N ILE A 543 10.01 31.12 19.70
CA ILE A 543 9.51 31.81 18.50
C ILE A 543 8.51 32.88 18.92
N LEU A 544 8.82 34.12 18.54
CA LEU A 544 7.89 35.24 18.63
C LEU A 544 7.18 35.39 17.28
N HIS A 545 5.85 35.24 17.27
CA HIS A 545 5.04 35.35 16.06
C HIS A 545 3.63 35.87 16.41
N PRO A 546 3.10 36.88 15.70
CA PRO A 546 1.79 37.45 16.02
C PRO A 546 0.61 36.54 15.66
N GLN A 547 0.80 35.63 14.70
CA GLN A 547 -0.22 34.66 14.25
C GLN A 547 0.42 33.28 14.08
N PRO A 548 0.69 32.54 15.16
CA PRO A 548 1.40 31.26 15.10
C PRO A 548 0.67 30.20 14.28
N SER A 549 -0.65 30.33 14.08
CA SER A 549 -1.43 29.48 13.17
C SER A 549 -0.99 29.56 11.70
N GLN A 550 -0.12 30.50 11.34
CA GLN A 550 0.48 30.59 10.00
C GLN A 550 1.80 29.84 9.88
N LEU A 551 2.28 29.25 10.98
CA LEU A 551 3.54 28.54 11.01
C LEU A 551 3.32 27.05 10.75
N GLU A 552 4.19 26.50 9.91
CA GLU A 552 4.37 25.07 9.73
C GLU A 552 5.81 24.76 10.17
N MET A 553 5.95 23.92 11.19
CA MET A 553 7.24 23.56 11.75
C MET A 553 7.52 22.08 11.54
N PHE A 554 8.70 21.79 10.99
CA PHE A 554 9.15 20.43 10.71
C PHE A 554 10.53 20.20 11.31
N LEU A 555 10.77 18.96 11.73
CA LEU A 555 12.09 18.51 12.18
C LEU A 555 12.55 17.35 11.29
N THR A 556 13.67 17.54 10.61
CA THR A 556 14.28 16.51 9.75
C THR A 556 15.50 15.89 10.42
N SER A 557 15.55 14.56 10.47
CA SER A 557 16.66 13.78 11.00
C SER A 557 17.86 13.74 10.01
N PRO A 558 19.06 13.35 10.47
CA PRO A 558 20.21 13.18 9.58
C PRO A 558 20.01 12.13 8.47
N THR A 559 19.07 11.20 8.65
CA THR A 559 18.71 10.18 7.65
C THR A 559 17.60 10.65 6.69
N GLY A 560 17.15 11.89 6.81
CA GLY A 560 16.12 12.49 5.95
C GLY A 560 14.68 12.28 6.43
N THR A 561 14.46 11.61 7.56
CA THR A 561 13.11 11.44 8.13
C THR A 561 12.60 12.76 8.65
N THR A 562 11.44 13.22 8.20
CA THR A 562 10.85 14.49 8.63
C THR A 562 9.60 14.22 9.47
N VAL A 563 9.50 14.90 10.61
CA VAL A 563 8.35 14.87 11.52
C VAL A 563 7.74 16.28 11.55
N THR A 564 6.42 16.35 11.45
CA THR A 564 5.67 17.59 11.70
C THR A 564 5.66 17.87 13.19
N ILE A 565 6.15 19.05 13.59
CA ILE A 565 6.09 19.52 14.98
C ILE A 565 4.75 20.18 15.23
N THR A 566 4.30 21.04 14.32
CA THR A 566 2.98 21.65 14.33
C THR A 566 2.67 22.27 12.96
N THR A 567 1.40 22.28 12.62
CA THR A 567 0.82 22.86 11.41
C THR A 567 -0.47 23.57 11.83
N GLY A 568 -0.59 24.87 11.56
CA GLY A 568 -1.85 25.57 11.78
C GLY A 568 -2.22 25.89 13.24
N ASN A 569 -1.47 25.41 14.24
CA ASN A 569 -1.85 25.57 15.66
C ASN A 569 -1.45 26.93 16.26
N GLY A 570 -2.11 27.29 17.37
CA GLY A 570 -1.87 28.51 18.15
C GLY A 570 -2.90 29.60 17.91
N ALA A 571 -3.87 29.38 17.02
CA ALA A 571 -4.94 30.31 16.65
C ALA A 571 -4.45 31.78 16.55
N ALA A 572 -5.19 32.72 17.17
CA ALA A 572 -4.84 34.14 17.22
C ALA A 572 -3.92 34.52 18.41
N PHE A 573 -3.39 33.54 19.15
CA PHE A 573 -2.63 33.79 20.37
C PHE A 573 -1.16 34.09 20.04
N ALA A 574 -0.78 35.36 20.09
CA ALA A 574 0.59 35.77 19.76
C ALA A 574 1.63 35.12 20.69
N ASN A 575 2.74 34.69 20.10
CA ASN A 575 3.95 34.17 20.79
C ASN A 575 3.76 32.89 21.60
N VAL A 576 2.75 32.07 21.31
CA VAL A 576 2.54 30.79 22.02
C VAL A 576 3.65 29.75 21.84
N PHE A 577 4.51 29.92 20.83
CA PHE A 577 5.69 29.07 20.59
C PHE A 577 6.96 29.60 21.26
N ASN A 578 6.85 30.60 22.15
CA ASN A 578 7.96 31.15 22.91
C ASN A 578 8.18 30.40 24.23
N GLY A 579 9.23 29.58 24.29
CA GLY A 579 9.56 28.73 25.44
C GLY A 579 8.90 27.35 25.39
N THR A 580 8.22 27.01 24.30
CA THR A 580 7.47 25.76 24.15
C THR A 580 8.41 24.58 24.04
N THR A 581 8.11 23.53 24.80
CA THR A 581 8.83 22.25 24.75
C THR A 581 7.99 21.24 24.00
N TRP A 582 8.60 20.63 22.98
CA TRP A 582 8.05 19.57 22.16
C TRP A 582 8.81 18.29 22.50
N GLU A 583 8.11 17.28 23.02
CA GLU A 583 8.72 16.01 23.43
C GLU A 583 7.77 14.84 23.16
N ASP A 584 8.33 13.75 22.64
CA ASP A 584 7.64 12.50 22.30
C ASP A 584 7.19 11.69 23.53
N ARG A 585 7.40 12.23 24.74
CA ARG A 585 6.99 11.64 26.02
C ARG A 585 6.05 12.52 26.84
N ALA A 586 5.48 13.57 26.22
CA ALA A 586 4.66 14.56 26.92
C ALA A 586 3.32 14.00 27.45
N GLY A 587 2.86 12.84 26.98
CA GLY A 587 1.67 12.17 27.49
C GLY A 587 0.38 12.95 27.19
N SER A 588 -0.30 13.42 28.25
CA SER A 588 -1.64 14.04 28.21
C SER A 588 -1.67 15.56 28.00
N ALA A 589 -0.56 16.19 27.60
CA ALA A 589 -0.49 17.63 27.36
C ALA A 589 -0.14 17.92 25.88
N PRO A 590 -1.02 17.53 24.93
CA PRO A 590 -0.77 17.74 23.52
C PRO A 590 -0.80 19.23 23.18
N VAL A 591 -0.02 19.66 22.19
CA VAL A 591 -0.05 21.06 21.74
C VAL A 591 -1.12 21.23 20.66
N THR A 592 -2.35 21.52 21.08
CA THR A 592 -3.51 21.73 20.19
C THR A 592 -4.08 23.14 20.34
N ASP A 593 -4.92 23.58 19.39
CA ASP A 593 -5.62 24.87 19.51
C ASP A 593 -6.45 24.99 20.81
N ALA A 594 -7.00 23.88 21.30
CA ALA A 594 -7.73 23.83 22.57
C ALA A 594 -6.83 24.15 23.79
N THR A 595 -5.56 23.77 23.76
CA THR A 595 -4.63 24.06 24.88
C THR A 595 -4.27 25.54 25.05
N TYR A 596 -4.54 26.38 24.06
CA TYR A 596 -4.26 27.81 24.11
C TYR A 596 -5.45 28.67 24.57
N ALA A 597 -6.64 28.08 24.67
CA ALA A 597 -7.86 28.76 25.11
C ALA A 597 -8.02 28.84 26.64
N ALA A 598 -7.12 28.21 27.41
CA ALA A 598 -7.17 28.08 28.88
C ALA A 598 -6.38 29.16 29.64
#